data_AF-A0A060M752-F1
#
_entry.id   AF-A0A060M752-F1
#
_cell.length_a   1.000
_cell.length_b   1.000
_cell.length_c   1.000
_cell.angle_alpha   90.00
_cell.angle_beta   90.00
_cell.angle_gamma   90.00
#
_symmetry.space_group_name_H-M   'P 1'
#
loop_
_entity.id
_entity.type
_entity.pdbx_description
1 polymer ?
#
loop_
_entity_poly.entity_id
_entity_poly.type
_entity_poly.pdbx_seq_one_letter_code
_entity_poly.pdbx_strand_id
1 'polypeptide(L)'
;MNIIQDFIPASNGNRPGYALSPTYITIHETANTSAGADAAMHARYVKNPTTAVSWHFTVDDGQTIYQHLPLNENGWHAGDGGSGTGNRQSIGIEICVNRDGDFQQAMRNAAQLTRQLMDQFQVPLDRVVAHQHWSGKRCPANIINAGGIETFRTLIPSSSTIPVEENNAPAPTPPPSNGSGNQTTGSIVTYLNSIGVDSSFDNRARLARQNGIQNYTGTAAQNTRLLALLRDGQESSGSTPTPSPAPPPSSGSGNQTTGSIVTYLNSIGEDSSFQNRARLAVQYGITNYRGTSEQNTQLLSLLRDRDHASNRPPAGGGNQTTGSIVTYLNSIGVDSSYDNRERLARENGISNYTGTAAQNTQLLQLLRSGGPTKPNTRPKPRQGEGIVNYLNRIGVDSSYSNRSRLAAQYGIRNYRGTAAQNWELLNRVSR
;
A
#
# COMPACT_ATOMS: atom_id res chain seq x y z
N MET A 1 -28.20 12.81 8.10
CA MET A 1 -27.80 11.39 8.26
C MET A 1 -26.64 11.36 9.21
N ASN A 2 -26.59 10.33 10.06
CA ASN A 2 -25.57 10.15 11.08
C ASN A 2 -24.76 8.91 10.73
N ILE A 3 -23.44 8.97 10.88
CA ILE A 3 -22.56 7.83 10.65
C ILE A 3 -22.17 7.26 12.01
N ILE A 4 -22.60 6.04 12.31
CA ILE A 4 -22.20 5.32 13.52
C ILE A 4 -21.02 4.41 13.18
N GLN A 5 -19.93 4.57 13.90
CA GLN A 5 -18.80 3.65 13.86
C GLN A 5 -19.10 2.41 14.71
N ASP A 6 -19.25 1.26 14.05
CA ASP A 6 -19.41 -0.05 14.69
C ASP A 6 -18.41 -1.03 14.06
N PHE A 7 -17.13 -0.81 14.35
CA PHE A 7 -16.06 -1.50 13.66
C PHE A 7 -16.02 -3.00 13.94
N ILE A 8 -15.67 -3.76 12.91
CA ILE A 8 -15.30 -5.16 13.03
C ILE A 8 -14.13 -5.28 14.01
N PRO A 9 -14.16 -6.22 14.97
CA PRO A 9 -13.02 -6.47 15.85
C PRO A 9 -11.74 -6.72 15.06
N ALA A 10 -10.62 -6.12 15.48
CA ALA A 10 -9.32 -6.30 14.83
C ALA A 10 -8.83 -7.77 14.84
N SER A 11 -9.38 -8.61 15.71
CA SER A 11 -9.12 -10.05 15.77
C SER A 11 -9.82 -10.86 14.68
N ASN A 12 -10.83 -10.32 14.00
CA ASN A 12 -11.59 -11.08 13.01
C ASN A 12 -10.85 -11.17 11.66
N GLY A 13 -10.92 -12.35 11.02
CA GLY A 13 -10.24 -12.59 9.74
C GLY A 13 -10.74 -11.73 8.57
N ASN A 14 -11.98 -11.23 8.64
CA ASN A 14 -12.52 -10.28 7.66
C ASN A 14 -12.12 -8.82 7.91
N ARG A 15 -11.32 -8.51 8.95
CA ARG A 15 -10.65 -7.22 9.08
C ARG A 15 -9.16 -7.38 8.79
N PRO A 16 -8.74 -7.31 7.51
CA PRO A 16 -7.37 -7.62 7.11
C PRO A 16 -6.32 -6.62 7.58
N GLY A 17 -6.72 -5.37 7.86
CA GLY A 17 -5.83 -4.34 8.39
C GLY A 17 -4.73 -3.87 7.41
N TYR A 18 -4.82 -4.17 6.11
CA TYR A 18 -3.89 -3.55 5.17
C TYR A 18 -4.23 -2.08 4.99
N ALA A 19 -3.20 -1.24 4.96
CA ALA A 19 -3.35 0.17 4.69
C ALA A 19 -4.09 0.42 3.36
N LEU A 20 -5.05 1.34 3.42
CA LEU A 20 -5.85 1.82 2.31
C LEU A 20 -5.59 3.32 2.12
N SER A 21 -5.31 3.71 0.89
CA SER A 21 -5.38 5.10 0.43
C SER A 21 -6.42 5.10 -0.69
N PRO A 22 -7.68 5.46 -0.38
CA PRO A 22 -8.79 5.30 -1.32
C PRO A 22 -8.58 6.11 -2.59
N THR A 23 -8.63 5.45 -3.74
CA THR A 23 -8.66 6.10 -5.05
C THR A 23 -9.95 5.79 -5.82
N TYR A 24 -10.77 4.88 -5.31
CA TYR A 24 -12.07 4.47 -5.84
C TYR A 24 -13.12 4.37 -4.74
N ILE A 25 -14.39 4.40 -5.13
CA ILE A 25 -15.53 4.01 -4.27
C ILE A 25 -16.28 2.91 -5.01
N THR A 26 -16.53 1.78 -4.34
CA THR A 26 -17.23 0.63 -4.90
C THR A 26 -18.62 0.54 -4.33
N ILE A 27 -19.63 0.65 -5.19
CA ILE A 27 -21.04 0.52 -4.83
C ILE A 27 -21.49 -0.94 -4.97
N HIS A 28 -22.18 -1.42 -3.95
CA HIS A 28 -22.79 -2.75 -3.85
C HIS A 28 -24.26 -2.65 -3.46
N GLU A 29 -24.95 -3.77 -3.62
CA GLU A 29 -26.27 -4.01 -3.02
C GLU A 29 -26.18 -5.31 -2.22
N THR A 30 -26.84 -5.33 -1.05
CA THR A 30 -26.74 -6.46 -0.11
C THR A 30 -27.31 -7.76 -0.67
N ALA A 31 -28.16 -7.66 -1.70
CA ALA A 31 -28.97 -8.75 -2.27
C ALA A 31 -29.86 -9.47 -1.24
N ASN A 32 -30.01 -8.91 -0.03
CA ASN A 32 -30.77 -9.49 1.06
C ASN A 32 -32.12 -8.77 1.17
N THR A 33 -33.15 -9.33 0.54
CA THR A 33 -34.51 -8.77 0.52
C THR A 33 -35.34 -9.13 1.75
N SER A 34 -34.75 -9.82 2.73
CA SER A 34 -35.45 -10.23 3.96
C SER A 34 -35.90 -8.99 4.75
N ALA A 35 -37.08 -9.06 5.37
CA ALA A 35 -37.51 -7.98 6.27
C ALA A 35 -36.52 -7.85 7.44
N GLY A 36 -36.19 -6.61 7.82
CA GLY A 36 -35.20 -6.31 8.86
C GLY A 36 -33.74 -6.52 8.46
N ALA A 37 -33.44 -6.74 7.17
CA ALA A 37 -32.07 -6.78 6.66
C ALA A 37 -31.49 -5.36 6.42
N ASP A 38 -31.65 -4.50 7.42
CA ASP A 38 -31.25 -3.09 7.45
C ASP A 38 -29.73 -2.90 7.71
N ALA A 39 -29.27 -1.66 7.81
CA ALA A 39 -27.85 -1.37 8.03
C ALA A 39 -27.35 -1.86 9.39
N ALA A 40 -28.18 -1.76 10.43
CA ALA A 40 -27.86 -2.21 11.78
C ALA A 40 -27.70 -3.75 11.85
N MET A 41 -28.52 -4.49 11.11
CA MET A 41 -28.40 -5.94 10.96
C MET A 41 -27.07 -6.31 10.34
N HIS A 42 -26.68 -5.64 9.23
CA HIS A 42 -25.40 -5.90 8.58
C HIS A 42 -24.19 -5.56 9.47
N ALA A 43 -24.29 -4.50 10.30
CA ALA A 43 -23.28 -4.18 11.30
C ALA A 43 -23.09 -5.32 12.32
N ARG A 44 -24.20 -5.95 12.77
CA ARG A 44 -24.12 -7.16 13.62
C ARG A 44 -23.53 -8.35 12.87
N TYR A 45 -23.98 -8.61 11.64
CA TYR A 45 -23.55 -9.75 10.83
C TYR A 45 -22.04 -9.75 10.53
N VAL A 46 -21.48 -8.60 10.18
CA VAL A 46 -20.08 -8.51 9.74
C VAL A 46 -19.09 -8.72 10.89
N LYS A 47 -19.55 -8.61 12.15
CA LYS A 47 -18.77 -8.92 13.36
C LYS A 47 -18.73 -10.42 13.71
N ASN A 48 -19.52 -11.27 13.05
CA ASN A 48 -19.45 -12.71 13.29
C ASN A 48 -18.05 -13.24 12.94
N PRO A 49 -17.39 -14.02 13.82
CA PRO A 49 -16.01 -14.47 13.60
C PRO A 49 -15.78 -15.31 12.33
N THR A 50 -16.85 -15.93 11.82
CA THR A 50 -16.83 -16.79 10.62
C THR A 50 -17.18 -16.04 9.33
N THR A 51 -17.60 -14.77 9.41
CA THR A 51 -17.86 -13.96 8.22
C THR A 51 -16.55 -13.71 7.50
N ALA A 52 -16.46 -14.07 6.22
CA ALA A 52 -15.24 -13.98 5.42
C ALA A 52 -15.09 -12.66 4.65
N VAL A 53 -16.16 -11.87 4.56
CA VAL A 53 -16.26 -10.65 3.76
C VAL A 53 -16.37 -9.41 4.64
N SER A 54 -15.99 -8.26 4.11
CA SER A 54 -16.09 -6.98 4.79
C SER A 54 -16.09 -5.80 3.82
N TRP A 55 -16.72 -4.72 4.23
CA TRP A 55 -16.83 -3.46 3.49
C TRP A 55 -16.92 -2.32 4.50
N HIS A 56 -16.81 -1.08 4.04
CA HIS A 56 -16.66 0.07 4.93
C HIS A 56 -17.98 0.58 5.46
N PHE A 57 -19.02 0.65 4.63
CA PHE A 57 -20.31 1.21 5.03
C PHE A 57 -21.50 0.35 4.58
N THR A 58 -22.53 0.27 5.42
CA THR A 58 -23.88 -0.15 4.99
C THR A 58 -24.85 1.01 5.15
N VAL A 59 -25.70 1.20 4.14
CA VAL A 59 -26.68 2.28 4.05
C VAL A 59 -28.06 1.70 3.78
N ASP A 60 -29.04 2.07 4.59
CA ASP A 60 -30.46 1.80 4.37
C ASP A 60 -31.25 3.10 4.15
N ASP A 61 -32.57 3.01 4.17
CA ASP A 61 -33.51 4.12 3.98
C ASP A 61 -33.67 5.01 5.24
N GLY A 62 -33.10 4.60 6.36
CA GLY A 62 -33.12 5.33 7.61
C GLY A 62 -32.18 6.54 7.63
N GLN A 63 -31.99 7.11 8.82
CA GLN A 63 -31.10 8.25 9.01
C GLN A 63 -29.68 7.85 9.46
N THR A 64 -29.45 6.56 9.68
CA THR A 64 -28.21 6.04 10.27
C THR A 64 -27.46 5.19 9.27
N ILE A 65 -26.19 5.53 9.04
CA ILE A 65 -25.25 4.75 8.25
C ILE A 65 -24.32 4.05 9.23
N TYR A 66 -24.03 2.76 9.00
CA TYR A 66 -23.07 2.02 9.83
C TYR A 66 -21.73 1.91 9.12
N GLN A 67 -20.66 2.28 9.80
CA GLN A 67 -19.28 2.14 9.35
C GLN A 67 -18.61 0.95 10.07
N HIS A 68 -18.15 -0.04 9.30
CA HIS A 68 -17.61 -1.30 9.81
C HIS A 68 -16.09 -1.39 9.77
N LEU A 69 -15.46 -0.56 8.92
CA LEU A 69 -14.00 -0.49 8.76
C LEU A 69 -13.55 0.97 8.77
N PRO A 70 -12.38 1.28 9.38
CA PRO A 70 -11.79 2.60 9.23
C PRO A 70 -11.32 2.82 7.79
N LEU A 71 -11.31 4.08 7.34
CA LEU A 71 -11.09 4.43 5.93
C LEU A 71 -9.62 4.35 5.48
N ASN A 72 -8.73 4.10 6.43
CA ASN A 72 -7.32 3.80 6.20
C ASN A 72 -7.02 2.29 6.19
N GLU A 73 -8.04 1.42 6.29
CA GLU A 73 -7.92 -0.03 6.17
C GLU A 73 -8.77 -0.57 5.02
N ASN A 74 -8.31 -1.64 4.39
CA ASN A 74 -9.00 -2.29 3.29
C ASN A 74 -10.08 -3.28 3.77
N GLY A 75 -11.03 -3.63 2.90
CA GLY A 75 -12.02 -4.69 3.12
C GLY A 75 -11.95 -5.81 2.06
N TRP A 76 -12.68 -6.89 2.28
CA TRP A 76 -12.87 -7.99 1.32
C TRP A 76 -14.28 -7.97 0.73
N HIS A 77 -14.47 -7.20 -0.36
CA HIS A 77 -15.79 -7.01 -0.98
C HIS A 77 -15.79 -7.06 -2.51
N ALA A 78 -14.69 -6.76 -3.18
CA ALA A 78 -14.66 -6.53 -4.64
C ALA A 78 -14.45 -7.80 -5.48
N GLY A 79 -14.13 -8.94 -4.84
CA GLY A 79 -13.97 -10.22 -5.54
C GLY A 79 -12.77 -10.31 -6.49
N ASP A 80 -11.82 -9.38 -6.40
CA ASP A 80 -10.63 -9.28 -7.27
C ASP A 80 -9.33 -9.77 -6.59
N GLY A 81 -9.48 -10.64 -5.59
CA GLY A 81 -8.37 -11.26 -4.84
C GLY A 81 -7.73 -10.34 -3.80
N GLY A 82 -6.71 -10.87 -3.11
CA GLY A 82 -6.08 -10.19 -1.96
C GLY A 82 -5.25 -8.95 -2.29
N SER A 83 -4.95 -8.73 -3.57
CA SER A 83 -4.14 -7.60 -4.06
C SER A 83 -4.82 -6.79 -5.18
N GLY A 84 -6.09 -7.10 -5.49
CA GLY A 84 -6.83 -6.40 -6.52
C GLY A 84 -7.14 -4.94 -6.14
N THR A 85 -7.32 -4.10 -7.16
CA THR A 85 -7.53 -2.64 -6.98
C THR A 85 -8.81 -2.35 -6.21
N GLY A 86 -9.89 -3.08 -6.47
CA GLY A 86 -11.16 -2.93 -5.76
C GLY A 86 -10.98 -3.19 -4.26
N ASN A 87 -10.44 -4.35 -3.88
CA ASN A 87 -10.22 -4.66 -2.46
C ASN A 87 -9.16 -3.77 -1.79
N ARG A 88 -8.17 -3.24 -2.50
CA ARG A 88 -6.99 -2.59 -1.91
C ARG A 88 -6.92 -1.08 -2.06
N GLN A 89 -7.78 -0.50 -2.90
CA GLN A 89 -7.78 0.94 -3.20
C GLN A 89 -9.19 1.54 -3.26
N SER A 90 -10.23 0.81 -2.85
CA SER A 90 -11.58 1.35 -2.82
C SER A 90 -12.24 1.28 -1.44
N ILE A 91 -13.15 2.22 -1.20
CA ILE A 91 -14.11 2.17 -0.10
C ILE A 91 -15.36 1.42 -0.59
N GLY A 92 -15.74 0.34 0.08
CA GLY A 92 -16.95 -0.44 -0.22
C GLY A 92 -18.18 0.10 0.50
N ILE A 93 -19.25 0.38 -0.25
CA ILE A 93 -20.55 0.83 0.25
C ILE A 93 -21.61 -0.20 -0.15
N GLU A 94 -22.25 -0.83 0.82
CA GLU A 94 -23.41 -1.72 0.63
C GLU A 94 -24.71 -0.94 0.78
N ILE A 95 -25.59 -1.02 -0.22
CA ILE A 95 -26.94 -0.43 -0.18
C ILE A 95 -27.95 -1.54 0.15
N CYS A 96 -28.73 -1.37 1.22
CA CYS A 96 -29.74 -2.33 1.63
C CYS A 96 -30.89 -2.40 0.62
N VAL A 97 -31.41 -3.62 0.42
CA VAL A 97 -32.55 -3.93 -0.47
C VAL A 97 -33.67 -4.69 0.27
N ASN A 98 -33.70 -4.59 1.60
CA ASN A 98 -34.70 -5.25 2.44
C ASN A 98 -36.12 -4.79 2.06
N ARG A 99 -37.05 -5.75 1.96
CA ARG A 99 -38.41 -5.49 1.41
C ARG A 99 -39.27 -4.54 2.24
N ASP A 100 -38.89 -4.30 3.49
CA ASP A 100 -39.54 -3.38 4.43
C ASP A 100 -38.88 -1.99 4.48
N GLY A 101 -37.86 -1.74 3.65
CA GLY A 101 -37.23 -0.42 3.47
C GLY A 101 -37.50 0.20 2.09
N ASP A 102 -37.29 1.51 1.97
CA ASP A 102 -37.34 2.26 0.71
C ASP A 102 -35.97 2.26 0.00
N PHE A 103 -35.80 1.37 -0.97
CA PHE A 103 -34.57 1.28 -1.77
C PHE A 103 -34.19 2.60 -2.47
N GLN A 104 -35.16 3.41 -2.92
CA GLN A 104 -34.87 4.69 -3.55
C GLN A 104 -34.31 5.70 -2.55
N GLN A 105 -34.83 5.69 -1.31
CA GLN A 105 -34.27 6.50 -0.23
C GLN A 105 -32.88 5.99 0.17
N ALA A 106 -32.66 4.68 0.27
CA ALA A 106 -31.35 4.10 0.54
C ALA A 106 -30.30 4.50 -0.52
N MET A 107 -30.67 4.52 -1.81
CA MET A 107 -29.81 5.03 -2.87
C MET A 107 -29.47 6.51 -2.71
N ARG A 108 -30.46 7.36 -2.36
CA ARG A 108 -30.21 8.80 -2.10
C ARG A 108 -29.27 9.00 -0.92
N ASN A 109 -29.46 8.23 0.16
CA ASN A 109 -28.60 8.25 1.34
C ASN A 109 -27.15 7.83 0.97
N ALA A 110 -27.00 6.76 0.19
CA ALA A 110 -25.70 6.27 -0.26
C ALA A 110 -25.02 7.26 -1.22
N ALA A 111 -25.78 7.98 -2.04
CA ALA A 111 -25.25 9.00 -2.94
C ALA A 111 -24.68 10.21 -2.16
N GLN A 112 -25.35 10.61 -1.08
CA GLN A 112 -24.87 11.65 -0.16
C GLN A 112 -23.58 11.24 0.58
N LEU A 113 -23.50 9.98 1.03
CA LEU A 113 -22.28 9.41 1.60
C LEU A 113 -21.15 9.36 0.56
N THR A 114 -21.46 8.92 -0.66
CA THR A 114 -20.50 8.85 -1.75
C THR A 114 -19.92 10.23 -2.05
N ARG A 115 -20.74 11.28 -2.12
CA ARG A 115 -20.26 12.67 -2.27
C ARG A 115 -19.30 13.08 -1.16
N GLN A 116 -19.65 12.82 0.10
CA GLN A 116 -18.80 13.13 1.25
C GLN A 116 -17.42 12.46 1.13
N LEU A 117 -17.40 11.18 0.77
CA LEU A 117 -16.17 10.42 0.59
C LEU A 117 -15.35 10.89 -0.61
N MET A 118 -16.02 11.26 -1.71
CA MET A 118 -15.36 11.87 -2.87
C MET A 118 -14.66 13.18 -2.49
N ASP A 119 -15.32 14.03 -1.69
CA ASP A 119 -14.72 15.28 -1.20
C ASP A 119 -13.53 15.02 -0.26
N GLN A 120 -13.70 14.10 0.69
CA GLN A 120 -12.68 13.77 1.69
C GLN A 120 -11.40 13.19 1.07
N PHE A 121 -11.54 12.30 0.08
CA PHE A 121 -10.40 11.58 -0.52
C PHE A 121 -10.04 12.07 -1.92
N GLN A 122 -10.70 13.12 -2.41
CA GLN A 122 -10.53 13.66 -3.76
C GLN A 122 -10.74 12.60 -4.85
N VAL A 123 -11.70 11.69 -4.65
CA VAL A 123 -12.05 10.65 -5.61
C VAL A 123 -12.94 11.26 -6.71
N PRO A 124 -12.51 11.24 -7.99
CA PRO A 124 -13.33 11.76 -9.08
C PRO A 124 -14.53 10.84 -9.37
N LEU A 125 -15.58 11.42 -9.98
CA LEU A 125 -16.87 10.73 -10.21
C LEU A 125 -16.72 9.45 -11.05
N ASP A 126 -15.80 9.44 -12.02
CA ASP A 126 -15.52 8.29 -12.88
C ASP A 126 -14.93 7.08 -12.13
N ARG A 127 -14.43 7.30 -10.91
CA ARG A 127 -13.92 6.26 -9.99
C ARG A 127 -14.92 5.81 -8.93
N VAL A 128 -16.18 6.27 -9.02
CA VAL A 128 -17.32 5.64 -8.32
C VAL A 128 -17.84 4.50 -9.19
N VAL A 129 -17.50 3.27 -8.88
CA VAL A 129 -17.74 2.11 -9.75
C VAL A 129 -18.65 1.07 -9.08
N ALA A 130 -19.31 0.24 -9.90
CA ALA A 130 -20.01 -0.95 -9.43
C ALA A 130 -19.02 -2.05 -9.05
N HIS A 131 -19.39 -2.97 -8.15
CA HIS A 131 -18.64 -4.22 -7.95
C HIS A 131 -18.38 -4.95 -9.28
N GLN A 132 -19.34 -4.95 -10.19
CA GLN A 132 -19.20 -5.53 -11.54
C GLN A 132 -17.93 -5.10 -12.28
N HIS A 133 -17.46 -3.86 -12.06
CA HIS A 133 -16.23 -3.35 -12.66
C HIS A 133 -14.99 -4.20 -12.31
N TRP A 134 -14.96 -4.76 -11.10
CA TRP A 134 -13.79 -5.48 -10.57
C TRP A 134 -13.79 -6.97 -10.93
N SER A 135 -14.92 -7.65 -10.70
CA SER A 135 -15.00 -9.12 -10.79
C SER A 135 -15.96 -9.62 -11.87
N GLY A 136 -16.71 -8.74 -12.52
CA GLY A 136 -17.80 -9.10 -13.43
C GLY A 136 -19.09 -9.55 -12.74
N LYS A 137 -19.11 -9.69 -11.39
CA LYS A 137 -20.35 -9.99 -10.64
C LYS A 137 -21.42 -8.95 -10.95
N ARG A 138 -22.64 -9.37 -11.29
CA ARG A 138 -23.79 -8.46 -11.48
C ARG A 138 -24.25 -7.87 -10.14
N CYS A 139 -23.47 -6.93 -9.63
CA CYS A 139 -23.70 -6.18 -8.40
C CYS A 139 -23.19 -4.75 -8.64
N PRO A 140 -23.94 -3.70 -8.27
CA PRO A 140 -25.27 -3.70 -7.66
C PRO A 140 -26.37 -4.08 -8.68
N ALA A 141 -27.21 -5.07 -8.36
CA ALA A 141 -28.04 -5.75 -9.36
C ALA A 141 -29.20 -4.87 -9.86
N ASN A 142 -29.91 -4.20 -8.95
CA ASN A 142 -31.04 -3.34 -9.29
C ASN A 142 -30.56 -2.08 -10.04
N ILE A 143 -29.46 -1.47 -9.60
CA ILE A 143 -28.82 -0.34 -10.30
C ILE A 143 -28.34 -0.74 -11.70
N ILE A 144 -27.72 -1.92 -11.85
CA ILE A 144 -27.32 -2.43 -13.19
C ILE A 144 -28.53 -2.59 -14.10
N ASN A 145 -29.64 -3.11 -13.58
CA ASN A 145 -30.88 -3.29 -14.35
C ASN A 145 -31.53 -1.97 -14.74
N ALA A 146 -31.35 -0.93 -13.93
CA ALA A 146 -31.89 0.40 -14.13
C ALA A 146 -31.01 1.30 -15.02
N GLY A 147 -29.98 0.75 -15.69
CA GLY A 147 -29.12 1.50 -16.62
C GLY A 147 -27.63 1.53 -16.27
N GLY A 148 -27.19 0.79 -15.25
CA GLY A 148 -25.78 0.71 -14.88
C GLY A 148 -25.38 1.69 -13.78
N ILE A 149 -24.09 1.77 -13.50
CA ILE A 149 -23.56 2.63 -12.43
C ILE A 149 -23.87 4.12 -12.66
N GLU A 150 -24.08 4.54 -13.91
CA GLU A 150 -24.47 5.91 -14.24
C GLU A 150 -25.79 6.32 -13.57
N THR A 151 -26.75 5.40 -13.45
CA THR A 151 -28.02 5.64 -12.74
C THR A 151 -27.79 6.05 -11.28
N PHE A 152 -26.76 5.48 -10.63
CA PHE A 152 -26.39 5.90 -9.29
C PHE A 152 -25.60 7.21 -9.29
N ARG A 153 -24.65 7.37 -10.23
CA ARG A 153 -23.84 8.60 -10.35
C ARG A 153 -24.67 9.85 -10.53
N THR A 154 -25.82 9.77 -11.22
CA THR A 154 -26.75 10.90 -11.35
C THR A 154 -27.43 11.33 -10.05
N LEU A 155 -27.48 10.44 -9.04
CA LEU A 155 -28.03 10.77 -7.71
C LEU A 155 -27.00 11.47 -6.82
N ILE A 156 -25.71 11.42 -7.17
CA ILE A 156 -24.64 12.03 -6.38
C ILE A 156 -24.77 13.55 -6.50
N PRO A 157 -25.08 14.26 -5.40
CA PRO A 157 -25.25 15.71 -5.43
C PRO A 157 -23.92 16.43 -5.64
N SER A 158 -23.97 17.72 -5.96
CA SER A 158 -22.76 18.56 -6.06
C SER A 158 -22.10 18.80 -4.69
N SER A 159 -22.85 18.68 -3.59
CA SER A 159 -22.35 18.80 -2.20
C SER A 159 -23.10 17.82 -1.29
N SER A 160 -22.43 17.28 -0.28
CA SER A 160 -23.07 16.38 0.69
C SER A 160 -23.82 17.17 1.77
N THR A 161 -24.99 16.66 2.18
CA THR A 161 -25.78 17.17 3.31
C THR A 161 -25.56 16.36 4.58
N ILE A 162 -24.75 15.30 4.53
CA ILE A 162 -24.28 14.63 5.74
C ILE A 162 -23.37 15.62 6.46
N PRO A 163 -23.68 16.01 7.71
CA PRO A 163 -22.76 16.80 8.49
C PRO A 163 -21.42 16.08 8.52
N VAL A 164 -20.35 16.79 8.15
CA VAL A 164 -19.02 16.36 8.55
C VAL A 164 -19.07 16.40 10.06
N GLU A 165 -19.10 15.25 10.75
CA GLU A 165 -19.09 15.27 12.20
C GLU A 165 -17.82 16.01 12.67
N GLU A 166 -18.02 17.21 13.20
CA GLU A 166 -17.01 17.97 13.95
C GLU A 166 -16.61 17.26 15.26
N ASN A 167 -17.29 16.16 15.61
CA ASN A 167 -17.10 15.41 16.86
C ASN A 167 -15.95 14.38 16.82
N ASN A 168 -14.96 14.59 15.96
CA ASN A 168 -13.60 14.06 16.15
C ASN A 168 -12.53 15.13 15.92
N ALA A 169 -12.85 16.41 16.14
CA ALA A 169 -11.83 17.36 16.56
C ALA A 169 -11.49 17.06 18.04
N PRO A 170 -10.23 16.77 18.40
CA PRO A 170 -9.80 16.89 19.79
C PRO A 170 -10.06 18.33 20.24
N ALA A 171 -10.49 18.50 21.49
CA ALA A 171 -10.68 19.81 22.13
C ALA A 171 -9.52 20.78 21.81
N PRO A 172 -9.75 22.11 21.77
CA PRO A 172 -8.66 23.07 21.71
C PRO A 172 -7.70 22.75 22.86
N THR A 173 -6.46 22.42 22.51
CA THR A 173 -5.45 22.08 23.48
C THR A 173 -5.16 23.33 24.33
N PRO A 174 -4.86 23.18 25.62
CA PRO A 174 -4.44 24.30 26.47
C PRO A 174 -3.22 25.00 25.83
N PRO A 175 -2.96 26.29 26.14
CA PRO A 175 -1.76 26.97 25.66
C PRO A 175 -0.53 26.14 26.05
N PRO A 176 0.57 26.20 25.27
CA PRO A 176 1.71 25.32 25.44
C PRO A 176 2.19 25.41 26.88
N SER A 177 2.08 24.29 27.61
CA SER A 177 2.76 24.11 28.88
C SER A 177 4.26 24.23 28.61
N ASN A 178 4.96 25.01 29.45
CA ASN A 178 6.40 25.30 29.43
C ASN A 178 7.30 24.05 29.67
N GLY A 179 6.96 22.92 29.07
CA GLY A 179 7.83 21.74 29.01
C GLY A 179 8.78 21.88 27.83
N SER A 180 10.07 22.03 28.10
CA SER A 180 11.12 21.94 27.07
C SER A 180 11.01 20.56 26.42
N GLY A 181 10.39 20.50 25.24
CA GLY A 181 10.20 19.27 24.48
C GLY A 181 11.54 18.60 24.16
N ASN A 182 11.52 17.31 23.83
CA ASN A 182 12.75 16.59 23.53
C ASN A 182 13.46 17.21 22.31
N GLN A 183 14.50 18.02 22.54
CA GLN A 183 15.18 18.77 21.47
C GLN A 183 16.13 17.89 20.64
N THR A 184 16.45 16.69 21.11
CA THR A 184 17.39 15.78 20.43
C THR A 184 16.71 14.79 19.49
N THR A 185 15.38 14.67 19.51
CA THR A 185 14.66 13.75 18.61
C THR A 185 14.64 14.23 17.15
N GLY A 186 14.79 13.32 16.19
CA GLY A 186 14.60 13.62 14.75
C GLY A 186 13.16 13.42 14.25
N SER A 187 12.24 13.05 15.13
CA SER A 187 10.88 12.61 14.80
C SER A 187 9.84 13.63 15.25
N ILE A 188 9.07 14.15 14.29
CA ILE A 188 7.91 15.02 14.56
C ILE A 188 6.90 14.36 15.49
N VAL A 189 6.71 13.04 15.37
CA VAL A 189 5.78 12.26 16.21
C VAL A 189 6.26 12.22 17.65
N THR A 190 7.55 11.96 17.85
CA THR A 190 8.15 11.87 19.19
C THR A 190 8.19 13.24 19.84
N TYR A 191 8.50 14.29 19.08
CA TYR A 191 8.47 15.66 19.58
C TYR A 191 7.07 16.06 20.05
N LEU A 192 6.05 15.86 19.20
CA LEU A 192 4.65 16.17 19.54
C LEU A 192 4.18 15.38 20.77
N ASN A 193 4.43 14.06 20.81
CA ASN A 193 4.12 13.24 21.99
C ASN A 193 4.86 13.72 23.25
N SER A 194 6.11 14.19 23.13
CA SER A 194 6.90 14.66 24.29
C SER A 194 6.39 15.96 24.91
N ILE A 195 5.67 16.77 24.12
CA ILE A 195 5.01 17.99 24.59
C ILE A 195 3.50 17.78 24.80
N GLY A 196 3.03 16.52 24.76
CA GLY A 196 1.62 16.17 24.98
C GLY A 196 0.68 16.60 23.85
N VAL A 197 1.21 16.86 22.66
CA VAL A 197 0.43 17.23 21.47
C VAL A 197 0.16 15.99 20.61
N ASP A 198 -1.06 15.88 20.07
CA ASP A 198 -1.46 14.79 19.18
C ASP A 198 -0.46 14.62 18.01
N SER A 199 0.08 13.42 17.85
CA SER A 199 1.03 13.14 16.78
C SER A 199 0.39 12.54 15.54
N SER A 200 -0.95 12.44 15.45
CA SER A 200 -1.68 11.90 14.30
C SER A 200 -1.29 12.54 12.98
N PHE A 201 -1.45 11.81 11.87
CA PHE A 201 -1.16 12.36 10.54
C PHE A 201 -1.98 13.62 10.26
N ASP A 202 -3.26 13.62 10.64
CA ASP A 202 -4.18 14.74 10.43
C ASP A 202 -3.76 15.97 11.23
N ASN A 203 -3.33 15.80 12.49
CA ASN A 203 -2.79 16.91 13.27
C ASN A 203 -1.47 17.43 12.68
N ARG A 204 -0.57 16.55 12.25
CA ARG A 204 0.67 16.96 11.57
C ARG A 204 0.39 17.67 10.24
N ALA A 205 -0.63 17.25 9.49
CA ALA A 205 -1.06 17.92 8.26
C ALA A 205 -1.66 19.31 8.51
N ARG A 206 -2.34 19.50 9.65
CA ARG A 206 -2.81 20.81 10.10
C ARG A 206 -1.65 21.71 10.52
N LEU A 207 -0.76 21.22 11.39
CA LEU A 207 0.44 21.95 11.82
C LEU A 207 1.33 22.31 10.62
N ALA A 208 1.48 21.41 9.65
CA ALA A 208 2.18 21.67 8.39
C ALA A 208 1.59 22.86 7.62
N ARG A 209 0.28 22.87 7.41
CA ARG A 209 -0.40 23.97 6.71
C ARG A 209 -0.27 25.30 7.46
N GLN A 210 -0.41 25.28 8.78
CA GLN A 210 -0.27 26.47 9.64
C GLN A 210 1.17 27.04 9.61
N ASN A 211 2.16 26.18 9.46
CA ASN A 211 3.57 26.55 9.36
C ASN A 211 4.06 26.67 7.90
N GLY A 212 3.14 26.86 6.93
CA GLY A 212 3.47 27.17 5.54
C GLY A 212 3.96 26.00 4.68
N ILE A 213 3.80 24.76 5.13
CA ILE A 213 4.04 23.55 4.33
C ILE A 213 2.72 23.16 3.64
N GLN A 214 2.60 23.56 2.37
CA GLN A 214 1.46 23.21 1.52
C GLN A 214 1.58 21.78 0.98
N ASN A 215 0.44 21.14 0.66
CA ASN A 215 0.37 19.77 0.12
C ASN A 215 1.11 18.73 0.98
N TYR A 216 0.91 18.80 2.30
CA TYR A 216 1.53 17.89 3.24
C TYR A 216 1.00 16.46 3.05
N THR A 217 1.87 15.54 2.62
CA THR A 217 1.57 14.11 2.45
C THR A 217 2.33 13.26 3.47
N GLY A 218 2.95 13.90 4.47
CA GLY A 218 3.71 13.25 5.54
C GLY A 218 5.03 12.63 5.09
N THR A 219 5.60 13.10 3.98
CA THR A 219 6.95 12.67 3.57
C THR A 219 7.98 12.97 4.64
N ALA A 220 9.08 12.21 4.67
CA ALA A 220 10.15 12.43 5.64
C ALA A 220 10.69 13.88 5.60
N ALA A 221 10.87 14.45 4.40
CA ALA A 221 11.31 15.83 4.23
C ALA A 221 10.30 16.85 4.80
N GLN A 222 9.00 16.63 4.60
CA GLN A 222 7.95 17.48 5.17
C GLN A 222 7.88 17.34 6.70
N ASN A 223 8.08 16.14 7.24
CA ASN A 223 8.10 15.88 8.67
C ASN A 223 9.30 16.52 9.38
N THR A 224 10.49 16.45 8.76
CA THR A 224 11.69 17.12 9.27
C THR A 224 11.56 18.64 9.20
N ARG A 225 11.00 19.17 8.10
CA ARG A 225 10.74 20.62 7.97
C ARG A 225 9.72 21.11 9.00
N LEU A 226 8.64 20.36 9.23
CA LEU A 226 7.64 20.69 10.24
C LEU A 226 8.23 20.65 11.65
N LEU A 227 9.05 19.64 11.97
CA LEU A 227 9.72 19.55 13.25
C LEU A 227 10.65 20.75 13.52
N ALA A 228 11.41 21.18 12.52
CA ALA A 228 12.27 22.36 12.65
C ALA A 228 11.47 23.64 12.92
N LEU A 229 10.38 23.86 12.17
CA LEU A 229 9.51 25.04 12.33
C LEU A 229 8.83 25.09 13.71
N LEU A 230 8.41 23.94 14.24
CA LEU A 230 7.79 23.86 15.56
C LEU A 230 8.79 24.07 16.71
N ARG A 231 10.07 23.78 16.47
CA ARG A 231 11.16 24.07 17.41
C ARG A 231 11.55 25.54 17.40
N ASP A 232 11.66 26.14 16.21
CA ASP A 232 11.96 27.57 16.06
C ASP A 232 10.86 28.45 16.63
N GLY A 233 9.58 28.03 16.58
CA GLY A 233 8.46 28.76 17.16
C GLY A 233 8.46 28.90 18.69
N GLN A 234 9.41 28.31 19.40
CA GLN A 234 9.60 28.44 20.85
C GLN A 234 10.57 29.56 21.25
N GLU A 235 11.32 30.15 20.31
CA GLU A 235 12.23 31.27 20.57
C GLU A 235 11.86 32.47 19.68
N SER A 236 11.12 33.43 20.22
CA SER A 236 11.00 34.73 19.56
C SER A 236 12.28 35.55 19.77
N SER A 237 13.12 35.70 18.74
CA SER A 237 13.49 36.99 18.14
C SER A 237 14.76 36.89 17.28
N GLY A 238 14.72 37.45 16.07
CA GLY A 238 15.91 38.02 15.42
C GLY A 238 16.44 37.34 14.14
N SER A 239 16.31 38.09 13.05
CA SER A 239 17.18 38.14 11.85
C SER A 239 17.03 37.10 10.72
N THR A 240 16.76 37.62 9.52
CA THR A 240 17.01 37.02 8.19
C THR A 240 18.53 36.81 7.95
N PRO A 241 18.94 35.84 7.09
CA PRO A 241 19.23 36.17 5.68
C PRO A 241 18.93 35.08 4.62
N THR A 242 18.99 35.53 3.36
CA THR A 242 18.67 34.95 2.02
C THR A 242 19.66 33.84 1.53
N PRO A 243 19.42 33.15 0.37
CA PRO A 243 19.91 31.79 0.06
C PRO A 243 21.18 31.70 -0.81
N SER A 244 21.84 30.52 -0.84
CA SER A 244 22.75 30.10 -1.93
C SER A 244 23.01 28.57 -2.03
N PRO A 245 23.47 28.03 -3.19
CA PRO A 245 23.28 26.63 -3.59
C PRO A 245 24.52 25.68 -3.58
N ALA A 246 24.24 24.37 -3.45
CA ALA A 246 24.92 23.11 -3.89
C ALA A 246 26.33 22.71 -3.36
N PRO A 247 26.63 21.38 -3.19
CA PRO A 247 27.24 20.56 -4.27
C PRO A 247 26.77 19.07 -4.36
N PRO A 248 27.13 18.31 -5.44
CA PRO A 248 26.77 16.90 -5.66
C PRO A 248 27.81 15.90 -5.04
N PRO A 249 27.57 14.55 -5.07
CA PRO A 249 27.94 13.64 -3.98
C PRO A 249 29.33 13.01 -4.06
N SER A 250 29.89 12.60 -2.92
CA SER A 250 31.09 11.75 -2.82
C SER A 250 30.82 10.36 -2.21
N SER A 251 31.50 9.39 -2.79
CA SER A 251 31.60 7.95 -2.51
C SER A 251 31.61 7.48 -1.05
N GLY A 252 30.82 6.44 -0.78
CA GLY A 252 31.27 5.26 -0.04
C GLY A 252 31.02 5.21 1.47
N SER A 253 30.72 6.33 2.11
CA SER A 253 30.23 6.32 3.51
C SER A 253 28.92 7.09 3.53
N GLY A 254 27.84 6.40 3.91
CA GLY A 254 26.52 7.02 4.02
C GLY A 254 26.55 8.26 4.91
N ASN A 255 25.55 9.12 4.79
CA ASN A 255 25.48 10.33 5.61
C ASN A 255 25.49 9.95 7.11
N GLN A 256 26.64 10.12 7.77
CA GLN A 256 26.83 9.67 9.15
C GLN A 256 26.19 10.60 10.18
N THR A 257 25.82 11.81 9.79
CA THR A 257 25.18 12.78 10.67
C THR A 257 23.65 12.70 10.62
N THR A 258 23.07 11.89 9.71
CA THR A 258 21.61 11.76 9.62
C THR A 258 21.03 10.88 10.74
N GLY A 259 19.89 11.26 11.32
CA GLY A 259 19.13 10.40 12.23
C GLY A 259 18.17 9.43 11.52
N SER A 260 18.17 9.41 10.17
CA SER A 260 17.13 8.76 9.37
C SER A 260 17.69 7.61 8.53
N ILE A 261 17.20 6.39 8.79
CA ILE A 261 17.51 5.18 8.00
C ILE A 261 17.22 5.35 6.51
N VAL A 262 16.17 6.09 6.16
CA VAL A 262 15.79 6.39 4.77
C VAL A 262 16.81 7.31 4.12
N THR A 263 17.28 8.33 4.85
CA THR A 263 18.28 9.27 4.34
C THR A 263 19.65 8.60 4.20
N TYR A 264 20.00 7.72 5.15
CA TYR A 264 21.20 6.91 5.09
C TYR A 264 21.21 6.00 3.86
N LEU A 265 20.15 5.20 3.67
CA LEU A 265 20.02 4.29 2.53
C LEU A 265 20.04 5.05 1.19
N ASN A 266 19.28 6.14 1.08
CA ASN A 266 19.32 6.97 -0.13
C ASN A 266 20.70 7.59 -0.38
N SER A 267 21.45 7.95 0.67
CA SER A 267 22.79 8.54 0.54
C SER A 267 23.85 7.55 0.06
N ILE A 268 23.64 6.25 0.28
CA ILE A 268 24.48 5.17 -0.26
C ILE A 268 23.89 4.54 -1.53
N GLY A 269 22.79 5.08 -2.06
CA GLY A 269 22.13 4.59 -3.28
C GLY A 269 21.32 3.30 -3.11
N GLU A 270 21.02 2.92 -1.87
CA GLU A 270 20.20 1.75 -1.52
C GLU A 270 18.71 2.09 -1.43
N ASP A 271 17.85 1.10 -1.71
CA ASP A 271 16.39 1.26 -1.65
C ASP A 271 15.94 1.59 -0.22
N SER A 272 15.35 2.76 -0.01
CA SER A 272 14.86 3.18 1.31
C SER A 272 13.41 2.75 1.61
N SER A 273 12.79 1.99 0.70
CA SER A 273 11.42 1.48 0.86
C SER A 273 11.23 0.75 2.20
N PHE A 274 10.00 0.79 2.72
CA PHE A 274 9.65 0.06 3.93
C PHE A 274 9.95 -1.43 3.79
N GLN A 275 9.67 -2.00 2.62
CA GLN A 275 9.94 -3.41 2.30
C GLN A 275 11.43 -3.72 2.36
N ASN A 276 12.31 -2.86 1.84
CA ASN A 276 13.74 -3.06 1.94
C ASN A 276 14.23 -2.89 3.39
N ARG A 277 13.75 -1.87 4.10
CA ARG A 277 14.08 -1.68 5.53
C ARG A 277 13.58 -2.83 6.41
N ALA A 278 12.41 -3.41 6.12
CA ALA A 278 11.89 -4.57 6.82
C ALA A 278 12.72 -5.83 6.55
N ARG A 279 13.24 -5.97 5.33
CA ARG A 279 14.19 -7.05 4.98
C ARG A 279 15.52 -6.87 5.72
N LEU A 280 16.09 -5.66 5.71
CA LEU A 280 17.31 -5.34 6.43
C LEU A 280 17.12 -5.53 7.95
N ALA A 281 16.03 -5.05 8.53
CA ALA A 281 15.70 -5.24 9.94
C ALA A 281 15.74 -6.72 10.37
N VAL A 282 15.07 -7.59 9.61
CA VAL A 282 15.08 -9.03 9.87
C VAL A 282 16.49 -9.61 9.70
N GLN A 283 17.25 -9.16 8.70
CA GLN A 283 18.64 -9.58 8.48
C GLN A 283 19.59 -9.20 9.62
N TYR A 284 19.36 -8.05 10.27
CA TYR A 284 20.14 -7.55 11.41
C TYR A 284 19.54 -7.95 12.78
N GLY A 285 18.60 -8.90 12.80
CA GLY A 285 18.09 -9.50 14.04
C GLY A 285 16.94 -8.73 14.71
N ILE A 286 16.39 -7.71 14.06
CA ILE A 286 15.19 -7.00 14.53
C ILE A 286 13.95 -7.79 14.08
N THR A 287 13.36 -8.53 15.00
CA THR A 287 12.14 -9.32 14.76
C THR A 287 10.88 -8.44 14.82
N ASN A 288 9.81 -8.87 14.15
CA ASN A 288 8.55 -8.14 14.08
C ASN A 288 8.71 -6.67 13.64
N TYR A 289 9.57 -6.42 12.67
CA TYR A 289 9.78 -5.07 12.16
C TYR A 289 8.48 -4.49 11.60
N ARG A 290 7.99 -3.43 12.25
CA ARG A 290 6.83 -2.61 11.86
C ARG A 290 7.27 -1.22 11.39
N GLY A 291 8.58 -1.00 11.32
CA GLY A 291 9.19 0.28 10.95
C GLY A 291 8.96 1.38 11.96
N THR A 292 8.85 1.04 13.26
CA THR A 292 8.76 2.03 14.35
C THR A 292 10.04 2.88 14.43
N SER A 293 9.98 4.01 15.14
CA SER A 293 11.15 4.89 15.35
C SER A 293 12.31 4.17 16.00
N GLU A 294 12.05 3.34 17.01
CA GLU A 294 13.08 2.58 17.74
C GLU A 294 13.71 1.54 16.81
N GLN A 295 12.89 0.81 16.04
CA GLN A 295 13.35 -0.19 15.08
C GLN A 295 14.14 0.43 13.91
N ASN A 296 13.75 1.63 13.45
CA ASN A 296 14.47 2.36 12.42
C ASN A 296 15.82 2.91 12.90
N THR A 297 15.87 3.38 14.14
CA THR A 297 17.09 3.89 14.78
C THR A 297 18.06 2.74 15.09
N GLN A 298 17.53 1.63 15.61
CA GLN A 298 18.29 0.40 15.84
C GLN A 298 18.85 -0.16 14.54
N LEU A 299 18.03 -0.23 13.47
CA LEU A 299 18.49 -0.66 12.16
C LEU A 299 19.56 0.27 11.58
N LEU A 300 19.40 1.59 11.73
CA LEU A 300 20.41 2.57 11.30
C LEU A 300 21.74 2.39 12.02
N SER A 301 21.72 2.17 13.34
CA SER A 301 22.95 1.88 14.10
C SER A 301 23.63 0.60 13.59
N LEU A 302 22.85 -0.47 13.39
CA LEU A 302 23.37 -1.76 12.91
C LEU A 302 23.92 -1.70 11.48
N LEU A 303 23.35 -0.86 10.62
CA LEU A 303 23.89 -0.62 9.27
C LEU A 303 25.21 0.16 9.31
N ARG A 304 25.33 1.13 10.22
CA ARG A 304 26.56 1.92 10.40
C ARG A 304 27.69 1.10 11.00
N ASP A 305 27.39 0.23 11.95
CA ASP A 305 28.37 -0.64 12.59
C ASP A 305 28.97 -1.67 11.60
N ARG A 306 28.22 -2.04 10.55
CA ARG A 306 28.69 -2.97 9.51
C ARG A 306 29.52 -2.29 8.41
N ASP A 307 29.37 -0.99 8.19
CA ASP A 307 30.29 -0.24 7.32
C ASP A 307 31.73 -0.19 7.89
N HIS A 308 31.93 -0.66 9.14
CA HIS A 308 33.24 -0.93 9.73
C HIS A 308 33.69 -2.41 9.67
N ALA A 309 32.85 -3.36 9.24
CA ALA A 309 33.16 -4.79 9.20
C ALA A 309 33.03 -5.38 7.78
N SER A 310 34.16 -5.37 7.06
CA SER A 310 34.36 -6.03 5.77
C SER A 310 34.02 -7.52 5.84
N ASN A 311 32.95 -7.97 5.17
CA ASN A 311 32.85 -9.36 4.67
C ASN A 311 31.72 -9.55 3.64
N ARG A 312 32.11 -10.03 2.45
CA ARG A 312 31.24 -10.44 1.34
C ARG A 312 31.40 -11.96 1.13
N PRO A 313 30.32 -12.78 1.07
CA PRO A 313 30.42 -14.18 0.64
C PRO A 313 29.92 -14.44 -0.80
N PRO A 314 30.26 -15.61 -1.39
CA PRO A 314 30.46 -15.79 -2.84
C PRO A 314 29.30 -16.48 -3.58
N ALA A 315 29.45 -16.59 -4.91
CA ALA A 315 28.48 -17.13 -5.86
C ALA A 315 28.23 -18.64 -5.73
N GLY A 316 26.97 -19.07 -5.94
CA GLY A 316 26.62 -20.48 -6.15
C GLY A 316 25.89 -21.16 -4.99
N GLY A 317 24.73 -20.64 -4.61
CA GLY A 317 23.83 -21.28 -3.66
C GLY A 317 22.82 -20.27 -3.15
N GLY A 318 21.57 -20.40 -3.58
CA GLY A 318 20.49 -19.52 -3.12
C GLY A 318 20.37 -19.46 -1.60
N ASN A 319 19.58 -18.52 -1.10
CA ASN A 319 19.34 -18.34 0.33
C ASN A 319 18.90 -19.66 0.98
N GLN A 320 19.80 -20.32 1.70
CA GLN A 320 19.56 -21.64 2.29
C GLN A 320 18.73 -21.60 3.57
N THR A 321 18.51 -20.41 4.14
CA THR A 321 17.83 -20.23 5.42
C THR A 321 16.37 -19.82 5.27
N THR A 322 15.90 -19.47 4.06
CA THR A 322 14.50 -19.06 3.84
C THR A 322 13.50 -20.23 3.90
N GLY A 323 12.28 -20.00 4.42
CA GLY A 323 11.17 -20.96 4.28
C GLY A 323 10.34 -20.78 2.99
N SER A 324 10.68 -19.78 2.16
CA SER A 324 9.85 -19.37 1.02
C SER A 324 10.53 -19.70 -0.31
N ILE A 325 9.83 -20.47 -1.15
CA ILE A 325 10.24 -20.75 -2.54
C ILE A 325 10.43 -19.46 -3.36
N VAL A 326 9.59 -18.45 -3.13
CA VAL A 326 9.68 -17.15 -3.80
C VAL A 326 10.96 -16.43 -3.40
N THR A 327 11.31 -16.46 -2.12
CA THR A 327 12.54 -15.83 -1.62
C THR A 327 13.78 -16.56 -2.12
N TYR A 328 13.73 -17.90 -2.17
CA TYR A 328 14.82 -18.71 -2.69
C TYR A 328 15.07 -18.44 -4.18
N LEU A 329 14.02 -18.48 -5.02
CA LEU A 329 14.13 -18.22 -6.47
C LEU A 329 14.65 -16.80 -6.75
N ASN A 330 14.13 -15.79 -6.06
CA ASN A 330 14.62 -14.43 -6.20
C ASN A 330 16.09 -14.28 -5.77
N SER A 331 16.55 -15.04 -4.75
CA SER A 331 17.95 -15.00 -4.30
C SER A 331 18.94 -15.59 -5.31
N ILE A 332 18.47 -16.42 -6.24
CA ILE A 332 19.27 -16.97 -7.34
C ILE A 332 18.94 -16.32 -8.68
N GLY A 333 18.14 -15.24 -8.68
CA GLY A 333 17.75 -14.52 -9.90
C GLY A 333 16.82 -15.30 -10.84
N VAL A 334 16.10 -16.30 -10.32
CA VAL A 334 15.10 -17.08 -11.06
C VAL A 334 13.71 -16.50 -10.81
N ASP A 335 12.88 -16.45 -11.86
CA ASP A 335 11.50 -15.95 -11.76
C ASP A 335 10.70 -16.68 -10.67
N SER A 336 10.07 -15.94 -9.77
CA SER A 336 9.28 -16.52 -8.68
C SER A 336 7.78 -16.58 -8.97
N SER A 337 7.35 -16.23 -10.20
CA SER A 337 5.95 -16.27 -10.63
C SER A 337 5.30 -17.64 -10.37
N TYR A 338 3.97 -17.65 -10.28
CA TYR A 338 3.22 -18.89 -10.13
C TYR A 338 3.50 -19.85 -11.30
N ASP A 339 3.41 -19.36 -12.54
CA ASP A 339 3.62 -20.14 -13.76
C ASP A 339 5.02 -20.75 -13.82
N ASN A 340 6.05 -20.01 -13.38
CA ASN A 340 7.41 -20.53 -13.31
C ASN A 340 7.55 -21.59 -12.20
N ARG A 341 6.93 -21.38 -11.03
CA ARG A 341 6.92 -22.37 -9.96
C ARG A 341 6.13 -23.63 -10.34
N GLU A 342 5.04 -23.51 -11.08
CA GLU A 342 4.27 -24.63 -11.63
C GLU A 342 5.10 -25.46 -12.61
N ARG A 343 5.86 -24.78 -13.49
CA ARG A 343 6.81 -25.45 -14.38
C ARG A 343 7.90 -26.18 -13.60
N LEU A 344 8.55 -25.51 -12.65
CA LEU A 344 9.59 -26.11 -11.81
C LEU A 344 9.04 -27.27 -10.97
N ALA A 345 7.82 -27.17 -10.45
CA ALA A 345 7.13 -28.23 -9.74
C ALA A 345 6.95 -29.47 -10.61
N ARG A 346 6.43 -29.30 -11.83
CA ARG A 346 6.25 -30.40 -12.79
C ARG A 346 7.59 -31.05 -13.17
N GLU A 347 8.63 -30.24 -13.42
CA GLU A 347 9.98 -30.71 -13.74
C GLU A 347 10.65 -31.47 -12.59
N ASN A 348 10.25 -31.17 -11.35
CA ASN A 348 10.74 -31.82 -10.13
C ASN A 348 9.76 -32.88 -9.60
N GLY A 349 8.81 -33.35 -10.41
CA GLY A 349 7.94 -34.48 -10.09
C GLY A 349 6.75 -34.18 -9.18
N ILE A 350 6.40 -32.90 -8.97
CA ILE A 350 5.19 -32.47 -8.27
C ILE A 350 4.06 -32.29 -9.30
N SER A 351 3.16 -33.27 -9.37
CA SER A 351 1.97 -33.23 -10.22
C SER A 351 0.85 -32.39 -9.60
N ASN A 352 -0.02 -31.79 -10.43
CA ASN A 352 -1.16 -30.96 -10.00
C ASN A 352 -0.77 -29.83 -9.03
N TYR A 353 0.32 -29.13 -9.36
CA TYR A 353 0.81 -28.02 -8.55
C TYR A 353 -0.20 -26.86 -8.56
N THR A 354 -0.77 -26.54 -7.41
CA THR A 354 -1.70 -25.42 -7.21
C THR A 354 -1.12 -24.32 -6.32
N GLY A 355 0.17 -24.43 -5.99
CA GLY A 355 0.90 -23.44 -5.20
C GLY A 355 0.59 -23.47 -3.69
N THR A 356 0.06 -24.59 -3.17
CA THR A 356 -0.19 -24.76 -1.73
C THR A 356 1.09 -24.63 -0.90
N ALA A 357 0.96 -24.32 0.39
CA ALA A 357 2.10 -24.18 1.30
C ALA A 357 2.95 -25.47 1.37
N ALA A 358 2.30 -26.65 1.36
CA ALA A 358 2.97 -27.94 1.35
C ALA A 358 3.75 -28.16 0.04
N GLN A 359 3.13 -27.88 -1.13
CA GLN A 359 3.80 -27.98 -2.43
C GLN A 359 4.94 -26.98 -2.59
N ASN A 360 4.82 -25.76 -2.06
CA ASN A 360 5.88 -24.75 -2.06
C ASN A 360 7.07 -25.16 -1.20
N THR A 361 6.80 -25.78 -0.06
CA THR A 361 7.83 -26.32 0.83
C THR A 361 8.56 -27.49 0.19
N GLN A 362 7.80 -28.41 -0.42
CA GLN A 362 8.35 -29.55 -1.16
C GLN A 362 9.21 -29.10 -2.35
N LEU A 363 8.72 -28.15 -3.16
CA LEU A 363 9.48 -27.58 -4.27
C LEU A 363 10.77 -26.88 -3.80
N LEU A 364 10.71 -26.13 -2.71
CA LEU A 364 11.87 -25.47 -2.12
C LEU A 364 12.94 -26.47 -1.67
N GLN A 365 12.55 -27.57 -1.04
CA GLN A 365 13.48 -28.62 -0.62
C GLN A 365 14.15 -29.29 -1.83
N LEU A 366 13.38 -29.59 -2.88
CA LEU A 366 13.88 -30.21 -4.12
C LEU A 366 14.89 -29.32 -4.87
N LEU A 367 14.62 -28.00 -4.93
CA LEU A 367 15.55 -27.06 -5.57
C LEU A 367 16.84 -26.86 -4.75
N ARG A 368 16.76 -26.97 -3.42
CA ARG A 368 17.94 -26.91 -2.53
C ARG A 368 18.83 -28.13 -2.63
N SER A 369 18.24 -29.31 -2.84
CA SER A 369 18.97 -30.58 -2.94
C SER A 369 19.60 -30.82 -4.32
N GLY A 370 19.67 -29.80 -5.19
CA GLY A 370 20.28 -29.91 -6.50
C GLY A 370 19.39 -30.54 -7.58
N GLY A 371 18.05 -30.51 -7.42
CA GLY A 371 17.10 -30.83 -8.49
C GLY A 371 17.46 -30.13 -9.80
N PRO A 372 17.23 -30.75 -10.97
CA PRO A 372 18.08 -30.68 -12.15
C PRO A 372 18.48 -29.24 -12.49
N THR A 373 19.67 -28.87 -12.02
CA THR A 373 20.34 -27.64 -12.40
C THR A 373 20.95 -27.88 -13.78
N LYS A 374 20.34 -27.30 -14.82
CA LYS A 374 21.14 -26.88 -15.97
C LYS A 374 21.34 -25.37 -15.88
N PRO A 375 22.59 -24.88 -15.87
CA PRO A 375 22.87 -23.46 -15.92
C PRO A 375 22.29 -22.93 -17.24
N ASN A 376 21.23 -22.13 -17.13
CA ASN A 376 20.54 -21.64 -18.32
C ASN A 376 21.36 -20.48 -18.90
N THR A 377 22.34 -20.80 -19.74
CA THR A 377 22.90 -19.81 -20.66
C THR A 377 21.75 -19.32 -21.53
N ARG A 378 21.32 -18.06 -21.35
CA ARG A 378 20.22 -17.50 -22.13
C ARG A 378 20.55 -17.65 -23.62
N PRO A 379 19.66 -18.23 -24.44
CA PRO A 379 19.95 -18.43 -25.85
C PRO A 379 20.15 -17.08 -26.54
N LYS A 380 21.05 -17.00 -27.53
CA LYS A 380 21.24 -15.77 -28.31
C LYS A 380 19.95 -15.37 -29.05
N PRO A 381 19.73 -14.08 -29.34
CA PRO A 381 18.63 -13.63 -30.19
C PRO A 381 18.78 -14.18 -31.61
N ARG A 382 17.67 -14.51 -32.27
CA ARG A 382 17.67 -14.89 -33.69
C ARG A 382 17.86 -13.64 -34.55
N GLN A 383 18.37 -13.80 -35.77
CA GLN A 383 18.53 -12.69 -36.71
C GLN A 383 17.17 -11.99 -36.95
N GLY A 384 17.09 -10.69 -36.67
CA GLY A 384 15.86 -9.89 -36.78
C GLY A 384 14.86 -10.02 -35.62
N GLU A 385 15.17 -10.77 -34.56
CA GLU A 385 14.27 -10.96 -33.41
C GLU A 385 14.22 -9.71 -32.52
N GLY A 386 13.01 -9.22 -32.21
CA GLY A 386 12.80 -8.12 -31.26
C GLY A 386 12.68 -8.60 -29.82
N ILE A 387 12.92 -7.69 -28.85
CA ILE A 387 12.88 -8.00 -27.40
C ILE A 387 11.62 -8.73 -26.94
N VAL A 388 10.45 -8.38 -27.47
CA VAL A 388 9.17 -9.00 -27.09
C VAL A 388 9.15 -10.48 -27.46
N ASN A 389 9.50 -10.79 -28.70
CA ASN A 389 9.54 -12.16 -29.22
C ASN A 389 10.65 -12.97 -28.54
N TYR A 390 11.80 -12.34 -28.30
CA TYR A 390 12.90 -12.94 -27.55
C TYR A 390 12.48 -13.35 -26.14
N LEU A 391 11.88 -12.42 -25.37
CA LEU A 391 11.41 -12.66 -24.01
C LEU A 391 10.34 -13.76 -23.98
N ASN A 392 9.33 -13.69 -24.86
CA ASN A 392 8.30 -14.73 -24.97
C ASN A 392 8.92 -16.11 -25.28
N ARG A 393 9.92 -16.18 -26.17
CA ARG A 393 10.58 -17.42 -26.55
C ARG A 393 11.40 -18.03 -25.42
N ILE A 394 12.00 -17.22 -24.56
CA ILE A 394 12.73 -17.70 -23.38
C ILE A 394 11.83 -17.83 -22.15
N GLY A 395 10.51 -17.68 -22.31
CA GLY A 395 9.53 -17.80 -21.24
C GLY A 395 9.61 -16.69 -20.19
N VAL A 396 10.07 -15.50 -20.58
CA VAL A 396 10.12 -14.30 -19.75
C VAL A 396 8.99 -13.36 -20.16
N ASP A 397 8.29 -12.78 -19.18
CA ASP A 397 7.20 -11.82 -19.41
C ASP A 397 7.66 -10.70 -20.36
N SER A 398 6.99 -10.59 -21.50
CA SER A 398 7.33 -9.57 -22.47
C SER A 398 6.58 -8.27 -22.23
N SER A 399 5.76 -8.12 -21.19
CA SER A 399 4.97 -6.90 -20.90
C SER A 399 5.82 -5.64 -20.85
N TYR A 400 5.22 -4.49 -21.18
CA TYR A 400 5.91 -3.19 -21.07
C TYR A 400 6.47 -2.95 -19.66
N SER A 401 5.69 -3.31 -18.62
CA SER A 401 6.11 -3.17 -17.22
C SER A 401 7.36 -4.00 -16.92
N ASN A 402 7.42 -5.25 -17.39
CA ASN A 402 8.61 -6.08 -17.20
C ASN A 402 9.80 -5.58 -18.01
N ARG A 403 9.60 -5.18 -19.27
CA ARG A 403 10.68 -4.59 -20.08
C ARG A 403 11.21 -3.28 -19.47
N SER A 404 10.35 -2.47 -18.84
CA SER A 404 10.75 -1.26 -18.12
C SER A 404 11.59 -1.57 -16.89
N ARG A 405 11.27 -2.64 -16.15
CA ARG A 405 12.08 -3.11 -15.01
C ARG A 405 13.43 -3.66 -15.46
N LEU A 406 13.44 -4.49 -16.51
CA LEU A 406 14.68 -5.00 -17.10
C LEU A 406 15.54 -3.85 -17.64
N ALA A 407 14.94 -2.87 -18.31
CA ALA A 407 15.64 -1.67 -18.77
C ALA A 407 16.32 -0.91 -17.63
N ALA A 408 15.62 -0.69 -16.51
CA ALA A 408 16.22 -0.08 -15.33
C ALA A 408 17.37 -0.92 -14.74
N GLN A 409 17.18 -2.23 -14.61
CA GLN A 409 18.20 -3.17 -14.12
C GLN A 409 19.47 -3.14 -14.98
N TYR A 410 19.30 -3.07 -16.31
CA TYR A 410 20.38 -3.00 -17.26
C TYR A 410 20.83 -1.57 -17.55
N GLY A 411 20.44 -0.57 -16.74
CA GLY A 411 20.96 0.81 -16.83
C GLY A 411 20.41 1.66 -17.99
N ILE A 412 19.34 1.23 -18.65
CA ILE A 412 18.63 2.01 -19.68
C ILE A 412 17.64 2.94 -18.99
N ARG A 413 18.03 4.22 -18.83
CA ARG A 413 17.23 5.24 -18.15
C ARG A 413 16.06 5.72 -19.03
N ASN A 414 14.98 6.17 -18.39
CA ASN A 414 13.79 6.72 -19.04
C ASN A 414 13.24 5.82 -20.16
N TYR A 415 13.14 4.52 -19.89
CA TYR A 415 12.64 3.54 -20.85
C TYR A 415 11.18 3.86 -21.23
N ARG A 416 10.96 4.17 -22.51
CA ARG A 416 9.65 4.43 -23.13
C ARG A 416 9.28 3.37 -24.17
N GLY A 417 10.09 2.32 -24.30
CA GLY A 417 9.87 1.25 -25.26
C GLY A 417 10.12 1.64 -26.71
N THR A 418 10.94 2.67 -26.98
CA THR A 418 11.32 3.05 -28.35
C THR A 418 12.10 1.91 -29.03
N ALA A 419 12.15 1.92 -30.37
CA ALA A 419 12.87 0.90 -31.13
C ALA A 419 14.34 0.77 -30.70
N ALA A 420 15.03 1.90 -30.50
CA ALA A 420 16.41 1.94 -30.02
C ALA A 420 16.57 1.38 -28.59
N GLN A 421 15.65 1.73 -27.68
CA GLN A 421 15.67 1.22 -26.29
C GLN A 421 15.35 -0.27 -26.22
N ASN A 422 14.45 -0.76 -27.06
CA ASN A 422 14.11 -2.18 -27.16
C ASN A 422 15.27 -3.00 -27.71
N TRP A 423 15.99 -2.46 -28.69
CA TRP A 423 17.18 -3.09 -29.26
C TRP A 423 18.33 -3.14 -28.24
N GLU A 424 18.57 -2.03 -27.53
CA GLU A 424 19.58 -1.98 -26.46
C GLU A 424 19.24 -2.96 -25.31
N LEU A 425 17.95 -3.03 -24.95
CA LEU A 425 17.48 -3.98 -23.93
C LEU A 425 17.69 -5.43 -24.35
N LEU A 426 17.40 -5.77 -25.60
CA LEU A 426 17.64 -7.11 -26.15
C LEU A 426 19.11 -7.50 -26.03
N ASN A 427 20.02 -6.64 -26.45
CA ASN A 427 21.47 -6.90 -26.38
C ASN A 427 21.99 -7.08 -24.96
N ARG A 428 21.40 -6.40 -23.97
CA ARG A 428 21.81 -6.51 -22.57
C ARG A 428 21.21 -7.74 -21.88
N VAL A 429 19.96 -8.08 -22.20
CA VAL A 429 19.24 -9.22 -21.59
C VAL A 429 19.70 -10.56 -22.16
N SER A 430 20.21 -10.58 -23.39
CA SER A 430 20.66 -11.79 -24.08
C SER A 430 22.15 -12.12 -23.92
N ARG A 431 22.87 -11.35 -23.10
CA ARG A 431 24.24 -11.64 -22.64
C ARG A 431 24.15 -12.25 -21.25
#